data_AF-A0A368G0H7-F1
#
_entry.id   AF-A0A368G0H7-F1
#
_cell.length_a   1.000
_cell.length_b   1.000
_cell.length_c   1.000
_cell.angle_alpha   90.00
_cell.angle_beta   90.00
_cell.angle_gamma   90.00
#
_symmetry.space_group_name_H-M   'P 1'
#
loop_
_entity.id
_entity.type
_entity.pdbx_description
1 polymer ?
#
loop_
_entity_poly.entity_id
_entity_poly.type
_entity_poly.pdbx_seq_one_letter_code
_entity_poly.pdbx_strand_id
1 'polypeptide(L)'
;MLQTTPTYKLSTCMVEKTMTTLRTAISVFLENPKLFENNYDNITMMNHERLRLVVNENRVFPNYTEARESVGKNATFFSITRHPIDRFLSGYLDKCIVEASKDYRCFGCNEDLNCFLEKLYEALWKTYNSASRDYDYDLAHFAPQTW
;
A
#
# COMPACT_ATOMS: atom_id res chain seq x y z
N MET A 1 5.79 4.36 -0.91
CA MET A 1 5.91 4.82 0.50
C MET A 1 6.61 3.74 1.32
N LEU A 2 7.32 4.12 2.38
CA LEU A 2 8.03 3.22 3.29
C LEU A 2 7.44 3.36 4.70
N GLN A 3 7.18 2.24 5.37
CA GLN A 3 6.74 2.20 6.75
C GLN A 3 7.92 1.76 7.63
N THR A 4 8.10 2.38 8.78
CA THR A 4 9.19 2.03 9.70
C THR A 4 8.68 1.52 11.05
N THR A 5 9.52 0.73 11.70
CA THR A 5 9.34 0.18 13.05
C THR A 5 10.70 0.32 13.74
N PRO A 6 11.04 1.55 14.22
CA PRO A 6 12.36 1.88 14.75
C PRO A 6 12.79 1.01 15.93
N THR A 7 11.86 0.59 16.79
CA THR A 7 12.15 -0.23 17.97
C THR A 7 12.79 -1.57 17.58
N TYR A 8 12.38 -2.13 16.43
CA TYR A 8 12.90 -3.39 15.89
C TYR A 8 13.87 -3.19 14.71
N LYS A 9 14.20 -1.93 14.40
CA LYS A 9 15.04 -1.53 13.27
C LYS A 9 14.56 -2.10 11.93
N LEU A 10 13.24 -2.06 11.69
CA LEU A 10 12.64 -2.57 10.47
C LEU A 10 12.10 -1.43 9.60
N SER A 11 12.25 -1.56 8.29
CA SER A 11 11.62 -0.68 7.30
C SER A 11 11.11 -1.48 6.11
N THR A 12 9.93 -1.13 5.60
CA THR A 12 9.29 -1.91 4.55
C THR A 12 8.50 -1.06 3.55
N CYS A 13 8.56 -1.41 2.27
CA CYS A 13 7.88 -0.68 1.19
C CYS A 13 6.40 -1.03 1.15
N MET A 14 5.50 -0.06 1.34
CA MET A 14 4.04 -0.23 1.20
C MET A 14 3.67 -0.33 -0.27
N VAL A 15 3.66 -1.56 -0.79
CA VAL A 15 3.09 -1.91 -2.10
C VAL A 15 1.71 -2.47 -1.86
N GLU A 16 0.67 -1.82 -2.39
CA GLU A 16 -0.69 -2.28 -2.17
C GLU A 16 -0.92 -3.70 -2.67
N LYS A 17 -1.88 -4.38 -2.03
CA LYS A 17 -2.29 -5.76 -2.34
C LYS A 17 -1.20 -6.82 -2.09
N THR A 18 -0.11 -6.47 -1.43
CA THR A 18 0.88 -7.41 -0.85
C THR A 18 0.78 -7.48 0.67
N MET A 19 -0.44 -7.74 1.18
CA MET A 19 -0.68 -7.88 2.63
C MET A 19 -0.46 -6.56 3.41
N THR A 20 -0.70 -5.39 2.79
CA THR A 20 -0.48 -4.06 3.40
C THR A 20 -1.24 -3.84 4.70
N THR A 21 -2.51 -4.26 4.76
CA THR A 21 -3.36 -4.15 5.96
C THR A 21 -2.77 -4.94 7.14
N LEU A 22 -2.42 -6.21 6.92
CA LEU A 22 -1.83 -7.07 7.94
C LEU A 22 -0.42 -6.59 8.32
N ARG A 23 0.38 -6.12 7.37
CA ARG A 23 1.69 -5.55 7.69
C ARG A 23 1.57 -4.34 8.61
N THR A 24 0.60 -3.49 8.33
CA THR A 24 0.29 -2.33 9.17
C THR A 24 -0.10 -2.79 10.58
N ALA A 25 -0.91 -3.84 10.71
CA ALA A 25 -1.20 -4.51 11.99
C ALA A 25 0.05 -4.89 12.76
N ILE A 26 0.96 -5.60 12.09
CA ILE A 26 2.20 -6.13 12.67
C ILE A 26 3.06 -4.97 13.16
N SER A 27 3.24 -3.92 12.34
CA SER A 27 4.00 -2.73 12.75
C SER A 27 3.39 -2.04 13.97
N VAL A 28 2.06 -1.93 14.06
CA VAL A 28 1.38 -1.37 15.23
C VAL A 28 1.57 -2.24 16.46
N PHE A 29 1.39 -3.56 16.32
CA PHE A 29 1.61 -4.51 17.41
C PHE A 29 3.03 -4.44 17.96
N LEU A 30 4.03 -4.39 17.08
CA LEU A 30 5.44 -4.31 17.48
C LEU A 30 5.74 -3.02 18.27
N GLU A 31 5.24 -1.87 17.81
CA GLU A 31 5.57 -0.58 18.42
C GLU A 31 4.68 -0.19 19.60
N ASN A 32 3.43 -0.63 19.61
CA ASN A 32 2.47 -0.31 20.67
C ASN A 32 1.45 -1.46 20.84
N PRO A 33 1.84 -2.54 21.56
CA PRO A 33 0.97 -3.69 21.79
C PRO A 33 -0.37 -3.32 22.44
N LYS A 34 -0.38 -2.36 23.37
CA LYS A 34 -1.62 -1.90 24.04
C LYS A 34 -2.58 -1.22 23.06
N LEU A 35 -2.04 -0.40 22.16
CA LEU A 35 -2.85 0.24 21.11
C LEU A 35 -3.41 -0.80 20.15
N PHE A 36 -2.64 -1.86 19.86
CA PHE A 36 -3.14 -3.01 19.12
C PHE A 36 -4.26 -3.74 19.87
N GLU A 37 -4.08 -4.12 21.13
CA GLU A 37 -5.11 -4.82 21.91
C GLU A 37 -6.40 -3.99 22.06
N ASN A 38 -6.28 -2.66 22.21
CA ASN A 38 -7.43 -1.77 22.39
C ASN A 38 -8.20 -1.46 21.10
N ASN A 39 -7.61 -1.68 19.92
CA ASN A 39 -8.22 -1.28 18.63
C ASN A 39 -8.47 -2.46 17.68
N TYR A 40 -8.02 -3.67 18.01
CA TYR A 40 -8.09 -4.82 17.11
C TYR A 40 -8.68 -6.04 17.84
N ASP A 41 -9.87 -6.46 17.43
CA ASP A 41 -10.55 -7.65 17.97
C ASP A 41 -9.90 -8.96 17.48
N ASN A 42 -9.46 -8.99 16.21
CA ASN A 42 -8.57 -10.03 15.68
C ASN A 42 -7.78 -9.54 14.45
N ILE A 43 -6.69 -10.23 14.10
CA ILE A 43 -5.79 -9.90 12.96
C ILE A 43 -6.48 -9.98 11.58
N THR A 44 -7.59 -10.69 11.46
CA THR A 44 -8.37 -10.89 10.22
C THR A 44 -9.57 -9.94 10.03
N MET A 45 -10.04 -9.23 11.07
CA MET A 45 -11.21 -8.31 11.03
C MET A 45 -10.78 -6.85 11.12
N MET A 46 -9.74 -6.51 10.35
CA MET A 46 -9.10 -5.21 10.43
C MET A 46 -9.93 -4.12 9.77
N ASN A 47 -10.39 -3.14 10.55
CA ASN A 47 -10.94 -1.91 9.99
C ASN A 47 -9.78 -1.04 9.45
N HIS A 48 -9.68 -0.95 8.13
CA HIS A 48 -8.64 -0.21 7.41
C HIS A 48 -8.59 1.28 7.77
N GLU A 49 -9.71 1.90 8.15
CA GLU A 49 -9.74 3.32 8.54
C GLU A 49 -9.09 3.54 9.91
N ARG A 50 -9.32 2.65 10.88
CA ARG A 50 -8.68 2.72 12.20
C ARG A 50 -7.17 2.48 12.13
N LEU A 51 -6.73 1.59 11.24
CA LEU A 51 -5.32 1.35 10.94
C LEU A 51 -4.58 2.60 10.47
N ARG A 52 -5.17 3.36 9.54
CA ARG A 52 -4.56 4.57 8.97
C ARG A 52 -4.35 5.65 10.03
N LEU A 53 -5.32 5.82 10.94
CA LEU A 53 -5.22 6.79 12.03
C LEU A 53 -4.08 6.47 13.00
N VAL A 54 -3.90 5.19 13.32
CA VAL A 54 -2.85 4.71 14.24
C VAL A 54 -1.44 4.81 13.64
N VAL A 55 -1.29 4.62 12.32
CA VAL A 55 0.01 4.64 11.64
C VAL A 55 0.46 6.03 11.18
N ASN A 56 -0.48 6.96 11.01
CA ASN A 56 -0.21 8.29 10.48
C ASN A 56 0.57 9.23 11.43
N GLU A 57 0.78 8.86 12.69
CA GLU A 57 1.59 9.66 13.61
C GLU A 57 3.11 9.40 13.45
N ASN A 58 3.66 9.54 12.23
CA ASN A 58 5.11 9.68 11.92
C ASN A 58 5.91 8.44 11.48
N ARG A 59 5.29 7.30 11.12
CA ARG A 59 6.05 6.10 10.70
C ARG A 59 5.91 5.72 9.23
N VAL A 60 5.39 6.63 8.40
CA VAL A 60 5.31 6.46 6.95
C VAL A 60 6.06 7.58 6.27
N PHE A 61 6.95 7.22 5.35
CA PHE A 61 7.85 8.13 4.65
C PHE A 61 7.69 8.00 3.14
N PRO A 62 7.68 9.11 2.39
CA PRO A 62 7.60 9.07 0.94
C PRO A 62 8.89 8.58 0.28
N ASN A 63 10.04 8.78 0.93
CA ASN A 63 11.35 8.47 0.37
C ASN A 63 12.24 7.64 1.30
N TYR A 64 13.26 7.01 0.71
CA TYR A 64 14.19 6.12 1.39
C TYR A 64 15.07 6.84 2.42
N THR A 65 15.49 8.07 2.15
CA THR A 65 16.39 8.83 3.01
C THR A 65 15.75 9.09 4.37
N GLU A 66 14.54 9.65 4.40
CA GLU A 66 13.80 9.92 5.64
C GLU A 66 13.44 8.62 6.37
N ALA A 67 13.04 7.58 5.64
CA ALA A 67 12.77 6.28 6.22
C ALA A 67 14.02 5.71 6.92
N ARG A 68 15.19 5.81 6.28
CA ARG A 68 16.47 5.34 6.83
C ARG A 68 16.89 6.13 8.06
N GLU A 69 16.69 7.44 8.06
CA GLU A 69 16.98 8.30 9.21
C GLU A 69 16.09 7.95 10.39
N SER A 70 14.79 7.70 10.16
CA SER A 70 13.84 7.36 11.24
C SER A 70 14.10 6.01 11.91
N VAL A 71 14.63 5.02 11.18
CA VAL A 71 14.87 3.65 11.68
C VAL A 71 16.28 3.46 12.25
N GLY A 72 17.23 4.31 11.86
CA GLY A 72 18.62 4.29 12.33
C GLY A 72 19.53 3.29 11.61
N LYS A 73 20.76 3.13 12.15
CA LYS A 73 21.80 2.25 11.57
C LYS A 73 21.49 0.77 11.82
N ASN A 74 21.96 -0.10 10.91
CA ASN A 74 21.77 -1.55 10.93
C ASN A 74 20.30 -1.98 10.88
N ALA A 75 19.47 -1.22 10.16
CA ALA A 75 18.08 -1.56 9.93
C ALA A 75 17.94 -2.61 8.81
N THR A 76 16.93 -3.47 8.97
CA THR A 76 16.52 -4.43 7.93
C THR A 76 15.47 -3.78 7.06
N PHE A 77 15.81 -3.61 5.78
CA PHE A 77 14.87 -3.18 4.75
C PHE A 77 14.33 -4.40 4.03
N PHE A 78 13.02 -4.57 4.01
CA PHE A 78 12.39 -5.71 3.37
C PHE A 78 11.14 -5.31 2.59
N SER A 79 10.76 -6.14 1.63
CA SER A 79 9.50 -6.00 0.91
C SER A 79 8.77 -7.34 0.93
N ILE A 80 7.45 -7.27 1.02
CA ILE A 80 6.58 -8.43 0.82
C ILE A 80 6.06 -8.34 -0.61
N THR A 81 6.36 -9.36 -1.39
CA THR A 81 5.88 -9.49 -2.77
C THR A 81 4.80 -10.57 -2.85
N ARG A 82 4.02 -10.53 -3.93
CA ARG A 82 2.96 -11.48 -4.26
C ARG A 82 2.93 -11.63 -5.76
N HIS A 83 2.71 -12.84 -6.29
CA HIS A 83 2.65 -13.12 -7.73
C HIS A 83 1.94 -11.99 -8.53
N PRO A 84 2.51 -11.46 -9.64
CA PRO A 84 2.04 -10.19 -10.21
C PRO A 84 0.58 -10.28 -10.66
N ILE A 85 0.21 -11.41 -11.27
CA ILE A 85 -1.14 -11.66 -11.76
C ILE A 85 -2.14 -11.71 -10.60
N ASP A 86 -1.83 -12.41 -9.51
CA ASP A 86 -2.73 -12.53 -8.35
C ASP A 86 -2.93 -11.18 -7.67
N ARG A 87 -1.86 -10.38 -7.62
CA ARG A 87 -1.89 -9.04 -7.07
C ARG A 87 -2.74 -8.10 -7.92
N PHE A 88 -2.54 -8.15 -9.24
CA PHE A 88 -3.35 -7.41 -10.21
C PHE A 88 -4.83 -7.77 -10.07
N LEU A 89 -5.17 -9.06 -10.09
CA LEU A 89 -6.55 -9.52 -9.96
C LEU A 89 -7.16 -9.11 -8.62
N SER A 90 -6.40 -9.23 -7.52
CA SER A 90 -6.85 -8.76 -6.20
C SER A 90 -7.10 -7.26 -6.18
N GLY A 91 -6.28 -6.46 -6.88
CA GLY A 91 -6.48 -5.02 -7.04
C GLY A 91 -7.73 -4.69 -7.84
N TYR A 92 -7.89 -5.35 -8.99
CA TYR A 92 -8.99 -5.14 -9.92
C TYR A 92 -10.34 -5.48 -9.29
N LEU A 93 -10.45 -6.67 -8.70
CA LEU A 93 -11.70 -7.11 -8.06
C LEU A 93 -12.06 -6.19 -6.88
N ASP A 94 -11.10 -5.82 -6.03
CA ASP A 94 -11.37 -4.96 -4.89
C ASP A 94 -11.76 -3.53 -5.33
N LYS A 95 -10.93 -2.89 -6.17
CA LYS A 95 -11.07 -1.46 -6.48
C LYS A 95 -12.03 -1.16 -7.62
N CYS A 96 -12.11 -2.03 -8.61
CA CYS A 96 -12.87 -1.78 -9.83
C CYS A 96 -14.21 -2.50 -9.88
N ILE A 97 -14.39 -3.58 -9.11
CA ILE A 97 -15.63 -4.34 -9.07
C ILE A 97 -16.38 -4.11 -7.76
N VAL A 98 -15.72 -4.32 -6.61
CA VAL A 98 -16.40 -4.23 -5.30
C VAL A 98 -16.59 -2.78 -4.84
N GLU A 99 -15.57 -1.93 -4.94
CA GLU A 99 -15.62 -0.54 -4.45
C GLU A 99 -16.15 0.49 -5.47
N ALA A 100 -16.29 0.12 -6.75
CA ALA A 100 -16.61 1.05 -7.83
C ALA A 100 -18.06 1.54 -7.77
N SER A 101 -18.30 2.56 -6.93
CA SER A 101 -19.55 3.32 -6.83
C SER A 101 -19.46 4.69 -7.51
N LYS A 102 -18.38 4.95 -8.27
CA LYS A 102 -18.10 6.26 -8.88
C LYS A 102 -17.61 6.10 -10.31
N ASP A 103 -18.29 6.74 -11.25
CA ASP A 103 -18.06 6.68 -12.71
C ASP A 103 -16.62 6.99 -13.17
N TYR A 104 -15.76 7.55 -12.30
CA TYR A 104 -14.38 7.91 -12.62
C TYR A 104 -13.32 6.93 -12.12
N ARG A 105 -13.70 5.92 -11.31
CA ARG A 105 -12.77 4.90 -10.81
C ARG A 105 -12.32 3.97 -11.93
N CYS A 106 -11.10 3.45 -11.79
CA CYS A 106 -10.53 2.49 -12.74
C CYS A 106 -10.58 3.01 -14.17
N PHE A 107 -10.18 4.28 -14.31
CA PHE A 107 -10.08 5.01 -15.57
C PHE A 107 -11.40 5.14 -16.35
N GLY A 108 -12.55 4.97 -15.69
CA GLY A 108 -13.88 5.07 -16.31
C GLY A 108 -14.21 3.88 -17.22
N CYS A 109 -13.57 2.74 -17.02
CA CYS A 109 -13.75 1.55 -17.87
C CYS A 109 -14.99 0.71 -17.54
N ASN A 110 -15.75 1.04 -16.49
CA ASN A 110 -17.02 0.37 -16.14
C ASN A 110 -16.94 -1.17 -16.19
N GLU A 111 -15.97 -1.73 -15.46
CA GLU A 111 -15.71 -3.18 -15.36
C GLU A 111 -15.20 -3.88 -16.63
N ASP A 112 -14.93 -3.14 -17.73
CA ASP A 112 -14.20 -3.68 -18.88
C ASP A 112 -12.71 -3.83 -18.57
N LEU A 113 -12.28 -5.08 -18.43
CA LEU A 113 -10.90 -5.44 -18.09
C LEU A 113 -9.90 -5.05 -19.20
N ASN A 114 -10.29 -5.14 -20.47
CA ASN A 114 -9.40 -4.79 -21.58
C ASN A 114 -9.15 -3.28 -21.61
N CYS A 115 -10.23 -2.48 -21.50
CA CYS A 115 -10.12 -1.03 -21.33
C CYS A 115 -9.22 -0.68 -20.15
N PHE A 116 -9.43 -1.34 -19.00
CA PHE A 116 -8.67 -1.06 -17.79
C PHE A 116 -7.19 -1.36 -17.97
N LEU A 117 -6.84 -2.50 -18.58
CA LEU A 117 -5.46 -2.89 -18.85
C LEU A 117 -4.74 -1.89 -19.76
N GLU A 118 -5.39 -1.45 -20.83
CA GLU A 118 -4.84 -0.45 -21.76
C GLU A 118 -4.59 0.89 -21.03
N LYS A 119 -5.59 1.37 -20.28
CA LYS A 119 -5.49 2.65 -19.55
C LYS A 119 -4.47 2.60 -18.41
N LEU A 120 -4.41 1.48 -17.69
CA LEU A 120 -3.41 1.27 -16.65
C LEU A 120 -1.99 1.30 -17.24
N TYR A 121 -1.77 0.63 -18.37
CA TYR A 121 -0.48 0.65 -19.05
C TYR A 121 -0.07 2.07 -19.48
N GLU A 122 -0.98 2.81 -20.12
CA GLU A 122 -0.77 4.22 -20.51
C GLU A 122 -0.42 5.08 -19.28
N ALA A 123 -1.17 4.93 -18.19
CA ALA A 123 -0.98 5.71 -16.97
C ALA A 123 0.36 5.38 -16.28
N LEU A 124 0.73 4.11 -16.18
CA LEU A 124 2.02 3.69 -15.62
C LEU A 124 3.19 4.27 -16.42
N TRP A 125 3.14 4.19 -17.76
CA TRP A 125 4.20 4.69 -18.62
C TRP A 125 4.30 6.22 -18.57
N LYS A 126 3.17 6.91 -18.53
CA LYS A 126 3.12 8.36 -18.35
C LYS A 126 3.74 8.80 -17.03
N THR A 127 3.41 8.13 -15.93
CA THR A 127 3.97 8.43 -14.61
C THR A 127 5.48 8.17 -14.56
N TYR A 128 5.93 7.06 -15.15
CA TYR A 128 7.36 6.75 -15.26
C TYR A 128 8.12 7.83 -16.05
N ASN A 129 7.64 8.20 -17.24
CA ASN A 129 8.32 9.16 -18.11
C ASN A 129 8.30 10.59 -17.60
N SER A 130 7.23 10.98 -16.89
CA SER A 130 7.13 12.32 -16.29
C SER A 130 7.89 12.44 -14.96
N ALA A 131 8.37 11.32 -14.40
CA ALA A 131 8.90 11.24 -13.04
C ALA A 131 7.93 11.85 -11.99
N SER A 132 6.63 11.86 -12.28
CA SER A 132 5.62 12.39 -11.36
C SER A 132 5.60 11.57 -10.07
N ARG A 133 5.43 12.28 -8.96
CA ARG A 133 5.24 11.71 -7.61
C ARG A 133 3.85 12.00 -7.06
N ASP A 134 2.97 12.50 -7.92
CA ASP A 134 1.61 12.85 -7.52
C ASP A 134 0.86 11.58 -7.12
N TYR A 135 0.06 11.70 -6.08
CA TYR A 135 -0.77 10.59 -5.64
C TYR A 135 -1.95 10.42 -6.59
N ASP A 136 -1.95 9.31 -7.30
CA ASP A 136 -3.11 8.81 -8.02
C ASP A 136 -3.61 7.55 -7.31
N TYR A 137 -4.90 7.53 -6.98
CA TYR A 137 -5.45 6.44 -6.18
C TYR A 137 -5.40 5.10 -6.93
N ASP A 138 -5.74 5.08 -8.21
CA ASP A 138 -5.78 3.83 -8.96
C ASP A 138 -4.34 3.34 -9.14
N LEU A 139 -3.42 4.21 -9.58
CA LEU A 139 -2.01 3.87 -9.67
C LEU A 139 -1.40 3.44 -8.33
N ALA A 140 -1.79 4.01 -7.19
CA ALA A 140 -1.28 3.57 -5.90
C ALA A 140 -1.63 2.10 -5.57
N HIS A 141 -2.73 1.58 -6.12
CA HIS A 141 -3.16 0.19 -5.91
C HIS A 141 -2.58 -0.80 -6.94
N PHE A 142 -2.10 -0.30 -8.08
CA PHE A 142 -1.63 -1.11 -9.19
C PHE A 142 -0.11 -0.95 -9.46
N ALA A 143 0.52 0.15 -9.07
CA ALA A 143 1.95 0.36 -9.25
C ALA A 143 2.76 -0.10 -8.03
N PRO A 144 3.97 -0.66 -8.22
CA PRO A 144 4.55 -1.15 -9.48
C PRO A 144 4.09 -2.57 -9.78
N GLN A 145 3.69 -2.93 -11.01
CA GLN A 145 3.18 -4.29 -11.33
C GLN A 145 4.23 -5.40 -11.20
N THR A 146 5.51 -5.07 -11.28
CA THR A 146 6.64 -5.98 -11.09
C THR A 146 7.56 -5.47 -9.96
N TRP A 147 8.39 -6.34 -9.41
CA TRP A 147 9.33 -6.04 -8.30
C TRP A 147 10.79 -6.22 -8.72
#